data_AF-A0A9D2IYI3-F1
#
_entry.id   AF-A0A9D2IYI3-F1
#
_cell.length_a   1.000
_cell.length_b   1.000
_cell.length_c   1.000
_cell.angle_alpha   90.00
_cell.angle_beta   90.00
_cell.angle_gamma   90.00
#
_symmetry.space_group_name_H-M   'P 1'
#
loop_
_entity.id
_entity.type
_entity.pdbx_description
1 polymer ?
#
loop_
_entity_poly.entity_id
_entity_poly.type
_entity_poly.pdbx_seq_one_letter_code
_entity_poly.pdbx_strand_id
1 'polypeptide(L)'
;MNIFLKLIALLIVVKLAALSYLNFGVSVDVIDPLFRKTFRMSEAVILFGAFLGGIIFTLCLSYSTFSAISNKLKKESRNAEKNLVSAEASQDKIKMLEAKVETLEAALKEALKK
;
A
#
# COMPACT_ATOMS: atom_id res chain seq x y z
N MET A 1 -9.22 -5.95 12.06
CA MET A 1 -7.78 -6.23 11.84
C MET A 1 -6.84 -5.52 12.83
N ASN A 2 -7.23 -4.40 13.47
CA ASN A 2 -6.33 -3.63 14.35
C ASN A 2 -6.12 -4.16 15.79
N ILE A 3 -7.06 -4.91 16.38
CA ILE A 3 -6.93 -5.39 17.77
C ILE A 3 -5.88 -6.50 17.89
N PHE A 4 -5.92 -7.51 17.02
CA PHE A 4 -4.98 -8.64 17.07
C PHE A 4 -3.54 -8.20 16.87
N LEU A 5 -3.29 -7.27 15.94
CA LEU A 5 -1.96 -6.73 15.69
C LEU A 5 -1.43 -5.94 16.91
N LYS A 6 -2.29 -5.15 17.56
CA LYS A 6 -1.93 -4.44 18.80
C LYS A 6 -1.63 -5.40 19.95
N LEU A 7 -2.36 -6.51 20.05
CA LEU A 7 -2.14 -7.53 21.08
C LEU A 7 -0.80 -8.25 20.90
N ILE A 8 -0.44 -8.58 19.64
CA ILE A 8 0.86 -9.17 19.29
C ILE A 8 1.99 -8.18 19.59
N ALA A 9 1.84 -6.91 19.21
CA ALA A 9 2.82 -5.88 19.52
C ALA A 9 3.04 -5.71 21.04
N LEU A 10 1.95 -5.70 21.81
CA LEU A 10 2.02 -5.62 23.28
C LEU A 10 2.76 -6.83 23.87
N LEU A 11 2.47 -8.05 23.39
CA LEU A 11 3.16 -9.26 23.83
C LEU A 11 4.67 -9.23 23.55
N ILE A 12 5.07 -8.70 22.40
CA ILE A 12 6.49 -8.54 22.03
C ILE A 12 7.19 -7.55 22.97
N VAL A 13 6.56 -6.41 23.24
CA VAL A 13 7.09 -5.39 24.16
C VAL A 13 7.24 -5.94 25.57
N VAL A 14 6.23 -6.65 26.08
CA VAL A 14 6.28 -7.27 27.42
C VAL A 14 7.39 -8.32 27.51
N LYS A 15 7.57 -9.15 26.46
CA LYS A 15 8.68 -10.13 26.41
C LYS A 15 10.04 -9.46 26.42
N LEU A 16 10.24 -8.40 25.62
CA LEU A 16 11.50 -7.67 25.56
C LEU A 16 11.82 -6.96 26.87
N ALA A 17 10.82 -6.39 27.52
CA ALA A 17 10.96 -5.77 28.85
C ALA A 17 11.34 -6.82 29.91
N ALA A 18 10.68 -7.98 29.91
CA ALA A 18 11.00 -9.07 30.83
C ALA A 18 12.42 -9.63 30.61
N LEU A 19 12.84 -9.81 29.35
CA LEU A 19 14.20 -10.26 29.01
C LEU A 19 15.25 -9.23 29.46
N SER A 20 14.99 -7.94 29.19
CA SER A 20 15.89 -6.85 29.58
C SER A 20 16.02 -6.73 31.10
N TYR A 21 14.94 -7.00 31.84
CA TYR A 21 14.97 -7.01 33.30
C TYR A 21 15.74 -8.21 33.87
N LEU A 22 15.57 -9.41 33.29
CA LEU A 22 16.32 -10.61 33.70
C LEU A 22 17.83 -10.49 33.43
N ASN A 23 18.21 -9.78 32.36
CA ASN A 23 19.59 -9.57 31.99
C ASN A 23 20.15 -8.22 32.49
N PHE A 24 19.47 -7.57 33.44
CA PHE A 24 19.90 -6.29 34.00
C PHE A 24 21.18 -6.47 34.84
N GLY A 25 22.33 -6.21 34.23
CA GLY A 25 23.67 -6.44 34.82
C GLY A 25 24.58 -7.30 33.95
N VAL A 26 24.05 -7.95 32.92
CA VAL A 26 24.84 -8.70 31.95
C VAL A 26 25.47 -7.73 30.95
N SER A 27 26.79 -7.81 30.83
CA SER A 27 27.57 -7.07 29.83
C SER A 27 28.07 -8.04 28.79
N VAL A 28 27.89 -7.69 27.52
CA VAL A 28 28.29 -8.52 26.39
C VAL A 28 29.45 -7.83 25.67
N ASP A 29 30.42 -8.62 25.24
CA ASP A 29 31.52 -8.13 24.40
C ASP A 29 30.99 -7.99 22.97
N VAL A 30 30.85 -6.75 22.50
CA VAL A 30 30.47 -6.44 21.12
C VAL A 30 31.73 -6.21 20.32
N ILE A 31 31.90 -6.97 19.25
CA ILE A 31 33.01 -6.80 18.31
C ILE A 31 32.58 -5.74 17.31
N ASP A 32 33.34 -4.64 17.24
CA ASP A 32 33.20 -3.66 16.18
C ASP A 32 33.99 -4.15 14.94
N PRO A 33 33.31 -4.50 13.84
CA PRO A 33 33.98 -5.01 12.64
C PRO A 33 34.78 -3.93 11.90
N LEU A 34 34.45 -2.65 12.07
CA LEU A 34 35.16 -1.53 11.42
C LEU A 34 36.47 -1.23 12.13
N PHE A 35 36.50 -1.34 13.46
CA PHE A 35 37.67 -0.99 14.27
C PHE A 35 38.42 -2.20 14.85
N ARG A 36 37.93 -3.44 14.65
CA ARG A 36 38.45 -4.69 15.24
C ARG A 36 38.71 -4.58 16.75
N LYS A 37 37.87 -3.83 17.44
CA LYS A 37 37.94 -3.63 18.88
C LYS A 37 36.72 -4.25 19.53
N THR A 38 36.95 -4.86 20.69
CA THR A 38 35.88 -5.35 21.56
C THR A 38 35.52 -4.28 22.58
N PHE A 39 34.22 -4.01 22.69
CA PHE A 39 33.68 -3.09 23.67
C PHE A 39 32.65 -3.82 24.52
N ARG A 40 32.71 -3.62 25.84
CA ARG A 40 31.66 -4.11 26.74
C ARG A 40 30.48 -3.17 26.70
N MET A 41 29.35 -3.69 26.24
CA MET A 41 28.10 -2.94 26.25
C MET A 41 27.06 -3.70 27.07
N SER A 42 26.23 -2.97 27.80
CA SER A 42 25.13 -3.58 28.53
C SER A 42 24.14 -4.22 27.55
N GLU A 43 23.74 -5.46 27.82
CA GLU A 43 22.79 -6.20 26.99
C GLU A 43 21.46 -5.45 26.83
N ALA A 44 21.03 -4.71 27.87
CA ALA A 44 19.85 -3.87 27.83
C ALA A 44 19.91 -2.79 26.74
N VAL A 45 21.09 -2.20 26.51
CA VAL A 45 21.30 -1.18 25.46
C VAL A 45 21.21 -1.82 24.08
N ILE A 46 21.75 -3.03 23.92
CA ILE A 46 21.71 -3.79 22.66
C ILE A 46 20.27 -4.17 22.32
N LEU A 47 19.53 -4.72 23.30
CA LEU A 47 18.12 -5.11 23.13
C LEU A 47 17.24 -3.89 22.82
N PHE A 48 17.47 -2.76 23.49
CA PHE A 48 16.75 -1.53 23.22
C PHE A 48 17.05 -0.96 21.82
N GLY A 49 18.31 -0.98 21.40
CA GLY A 49 18.72 -0.60 20.05
C GLY A 49 18.08 -1.49 18.98
N ALA A 50 18.05 -2.80 19.20
CA ALA A 50 17.39 -3.76 18.30
C ALA A 50 15.88 -3.54 18.22
N PHE A 51 15.23 -3.20 19.35
CA PHE A 51 13.81 -2.86 19.38
C PHE A 51 13.50 -1.59 18.59
N LEU A 52 14.26 -0.52 18.80
CA LEU A 52 14.10 0.72 18.03
C LEU A 52 14.38 0.51 16.54
N GLY A 53 15.44 -0.24 16.21
CA GLY A 53 15.75 -0.64 14.84
C GLY A 53 14.62 -1.42 14.18
N GLY A 54 14.01 -2.35 14.90
CA GLY A 54 12.84 -3.11 14.43
C GLY A 54 11.62 -2.24 14.14
N ILE A 55 11.33 -1.24 14.99
CA ILE A 55 10.24 -0.28 14.76
C ILE A 55 10.51 0.53 13.49
N ILE A 56 11.70 1.09 13.36
CA ILE A 56 12.08 1.93 12.21
C ILE A 56 12.02 1.11 10.91
N PHE A 57 12.54 -0.12 10.93
CA PHE A 57 12.50 -1.03 9.79
C PHE A 57 11.06 -1.35 9.36
N THR A 58 10.19 -1.64 10.32
CA THR A 58 8.78 -1.92 10.06
C THR A 58 8.04 -0.72 9.49
N LEU A 59 8.34 0.49 9.98
CA LEU A 59 7.79 1.74 9.44
C LEU A 59 8.27 2.01 8.01
N CYS A 60 9.55 1.77 7.70
CA CYS A 60 10.08 1.91 6.34
C CYS A 60 9.41 0.94 5.35
N LEU A 61 9.25 -0.34 5.73
CA LEU A 61 8.53 -1.34 4.93
C LEU A 61 7.05 -0.99 4.74
N SER A 62 6.41 -0.44 5.77
CA SER A 62 5.01 -0.01 5.69
C SER A 62 4.85 1.20 4.77
N TYR A 63 5.81 2.13 4.78
CA TYR A 63 5.76 3.30 3.90
C TYR A 63 5.92 2.93 2.42
N SER A 64 6.84 2.02 2.10
CA SER A 64 7.06 1.58 0.71
C SER A 64 5.85 0.84 0.15
N THR A 65 5.22 -0.02 0.96
CA THR A 65 3.99 -0.73 0.58
C THR A 65 2.79 0.22 0.47
N PHE A 66 2.65 1.19 1.38
CA PHE A 66 1.58 2.18 1.33
C PHE A 66 1.66 3.08 0.08
N SER A 67 2.86 3.53 -0.29
CA SER A 67 3.09 4.29 -1.52
C SER A 67 2.70 3.50 -2.78
N ALA A 68 3.08 2.22 -2.85
CA ALA A 68 2.74 1.35 -3.97
C ALA A 68 1.22 1.14 -4.09
N ILE A 69 0.51 0.98 -2.96
CA ILE A 69 -0.95 0.83 -2.94
C ILE A 69 -1.64 2.14 -3.37
N SER A 70 -1.19 3.28 -2.87
CA SER A 70 -1.73 4.60 -3.24
C SER A 70 -1.59 4.87 -4.74
N ASN A 71 -0.44 4.54 -5.32
CA ASN A 71 -0.20 4.71 -6.75
C ASN A 71 -1.07 3.76 -7.60
N LYS A 72 -1.30 2.52 -7.15
CA LYS A 72 -2.24 1.60 -7.82
C LYS A 72 -3.66 2.13 -7.79
N LEU A 73 -4.14 2.61 -6.64
CA LEU A 73 -5.47 3.20 -6.48
C LEU A 73 -5.68 4.42 -7.39
N LYS A 74 -4.71 5.33 -7.45
CA LYS A 74 -4.78 6.48 -8.37
C LYS A 74 -4.80 6.06 -9.84
N LYS A 75 -4.07 5.01 -10.20
CA LYS A 75 -4.05 4.50 -11.57
C LYS A 75 -5.38 3.86 -11.95
N GLU A 76 -5.97 3.07 -11.06
CA GLU A 76 -7.29 2.47 -11.29
C GLU A 76 -8.40 3.52 -11.37
N SER A 77 -8.39 4.54 -10.50
CA SER A 77 -9.40 5.61 -10.55
C SER A 77 -9.36 6.34 -11.90
N ARG A 78 -8.16 6.66 -12.41
CA ARG A 78 -8.00 7.29 -13.72
C ARG A 78 -8.44 6.39 -14.87
N ASN A 79 -8.23 5.07 -14.76
CA ASN A 79 -8.69 4.13 -15.78
C ASN A 79 -10.21 4.00 -15.77
N ALA A 80 -10.84 3.95 -14.60
CA ALA A 80 -12.29 3.94 -14.48
C ALA A 80 -12.91 5.20 -15.09
N GLU A 81 -12.33 6.37 -14.82
CA GLU A 81 -12.78 7.65 -15.39
C GLU A 81 -12.64 7.67 -16.92
N LYS A 82 -11.52 7.20 -17.47
CA LYS A 82 -11.35 7.06 -18.93
C LYS A 82 -12.36 6.10 -19.56
N ASN A 83 -12.67 4.99 -18.88
CA ASN A 83 -13.64 4.03 -19.38
C ASN A 83 -15.06 4.59 -19.39
N LEU A 84 -15.43 5.38 -18.37
CA LEU A 84 -16.72 6.08 -18.32
C LEU A 84 -16.85 7.07 -19.49
N VAL A 85 -15.84 7.91 -19.70
CA VAL A 85 -15.83 8.86 -20.83
C VAL A 85 -15.89 8.14 -22.18
N SER A 86 -15.17 7.02 -22.33
CA SER A 86 -15.23 6.21 -23.55
C SER A 86 -16.59 5.55 -23.76
N ALA A 87 -17.28 5.16 -22.69
CA ALA A 87 -18.61 4.58 -22.75
C ALA A 87 -19.65 5.63 -23.16
N GLU A 88 -19.59 6.83 -22.57
CA GLU A 88 -20.45 7.96 -22.95
C GLU A 88 -20.24 8.35 -24.43
N ALA A 89 -18.99 8.49 -24.87
CA ALA A 89 -18.69 8.79 -26.27
C ALA A 89 -19.17 7.70 -27.25
N SER A 90 -19.19 6.43 -26.81
CA SER A 90 -19.72 5.33 -27.62
C SER A 90 -21.24 5.36 -27.67
N GLN A 91 -21.89 5.69 -26.55
CA GLN A 91 -23.35 5.83 -26.48
C GLN A 91 -23.85 6.99 -27.34
N ASP A 92 -23.15 8.12 -27.38
CA ASP A 92 -23.49 9.25 -28.25
C ASP A 92 -23.33 8.90 -29.73
N LYS A 93 -22.30 8.12 -30.09
CA LYS A 93 -22.16 7.60 -31.45
C LYS A 93 -23.30 6.67 -31.84
N ILE A 94 -23.76 5.81 -30.94
CA ILE A 94 -24.93 4.93 -31.18
C ILE A 94 -26.17 5.77 -31.44
N LYS A 95 -26.48 6.75 -30.58
CA LYS A 95 -27.64 7.64 -30.77
C LYS A 95 -27.59 8.40 -32.10
N MET A 96 -26.42 8.89 -32.47
CA MET A 96 -26.24 9.56 -33.77
C MET A 96 -26.47 8.60 -34.95
N LEU A 97 -26.01 7.35 -34.85
CA LEU A 97 -26.24 6.33 -35.88
C LEU A 97 -27.73 5.96 -35.97
N GLU A 98 -28.42 5.78 -34.85
CA GLU A 98 -29.86 5.53 -34.80
C GLU A 98 -30.64 6.66 -35.47
N ALA A 99 -30.34 7.92 -35.15
CA ALA A 99 -30.98 9.07 -35.78
C ALA A 99 -30.76 9.11 -37.31
N LYS A 100 -29.55 8.77 -37.78
CA LYS A 100 -29.26 8.70 -39.22
C LYS A 100 -30.02 7.56 -39.91
N VAL A 101 -30.12 6.40 -39.27
CA VAL A 101 -30.90 5.27 -39.79
C VAL A 101 -32.37 5.65 -39.90
N GLU A 102 -32.94 6.24 -38.85
CA GLU A 102 -34.34 6.66 -38.83
C GLU A 102 -34.65 7.69 -39.93
N THR A 103 -33.73 8.64 -40.15
CA THR A 103 -33.84 9.63 -41.23
C THR A 103 -33.80 8.97 -42.62
N LEU A 104 -32.91 7.99 -42.81
CA LEU A 104 -32.80 7.25 -44.07
C LEU A 104 -34.02 6.36 -44.31
N GLU A 105 -34.57 5.72 -43.27
CA GLU A 105 -35.79 4.93 -43.36
C GLU A 105 -37.01 5.81 -43.72
N ALA A 106 -37.10 7.00 -43.14
CA ALA A 106 -38.14 7.97 -43.48
C ALA A 106 -38.03 8.41 -44.96
N ALA A 107 -36.82 8.76 -45.40
CA ALA A 107 -36.56 9.14 -46.80
C ALA A 107 -36.86 7.99 -47.78
N LEU A 108 -36.53 6.75 -47.42
CA LEU A 108 -36.83 5.58 -48.24
C LEU A 108 -38.34 5.32 -48.32
N LYS A 109 -39.07 5.44 -47.20
CA LYS A 109 -40.54 5.32 -47.17
C LYS A 109 -41.22 6.40 -48.02
N GLU A 110 -40.71 7.63 -48.03
CA GLU A 110 -41.21 8.67 -48.94
C GLU A 110 -40.88 8.37 -50.39
N ALA A 111 -39.67 7.89 -50.69
CA ALA A 111 -39.26 7.53 -52.04
C ALA A 111 -40.09 6.37 -52.62
N LEU A 112 -40.44 5.37 -51.80
CA LEU A 112 -41.30 4.24 -52.18
C LEU A 112 -42.79 4.59 -52.33
N LYS A 113 -43.22 5.76 -51.85
CA LYS A 113 -44.62 6.25 -52.00
C LYS A 113 -44.85 7.03 -53.29
N LYS A 114 -43.79 7.31 -54.06
CA LYS A 114 -43.87 7.82 -55.44
C LYS A 114 -43.84 6.65 -56.42
#